data_AF-A0A1W2AS93-F1
#
_entry.id   AF-A0A1W2AS93-F1
#
_cell.length_a   1.000
_cell.length_b   1.000
_cell.length_c   1.000
_cell.angle_alpha   90.00
_cell.angle_beta   90.00
_cell.angle_gamma   90.00
#
_symmetry.space_group_name_H-M   'P 1'
#
loop_
_entity.id
_entity.type
_entity.pdbx_description
1 polymer ?
#
loop_
_entity_poly.entity_id
_entity_poly.type
_entity_poly.pdbx_seq_one_letter_code
_entity_poly.pdbx_strand_id
1 'polypeptide(L)'
;MNCIREAENYLRYYRELHQSIGHANRMISKLKRQGAPNVISAVNVDVTGIHASKPVNTLNQMYQLQKWQEMKDRTQTEIDKIEEELNGICQTQGCEMYRDVLFMWYVERKDKDDIAVAIGYSETSRSSIYDIRNKAIRKFSVALFGIEALKAI
;
A
#
# COMPACT_ATOMS: atom_id res chain seq x y z
N MET A 1 10.92 11.83 -20.95
CA MET A 1 10.52 11.05 -19.76
C MET A 1 9.82 9.78 -20.25
N ASN A 2 10.13 8.60 -19.71
CA ASN A 2 9.40 7.38 -20.08
C ASN A 2 8.19 7.21 -19.15
N CYS A 3 7.08 7.88 -19.50
CA CYS A 3 5.89 7.99 -18.65
C CYS A 3 5.23 6.63 -18.37
N ILE A 4 5.31 5.68 -19.31
CA ILE A 4 4.79 4.32 -19.09
C ILE A 4 5.60 3.62 -17.99
N ARG A 5 6.94 3.65 -18.10
CA ARG A 5 7.80 3.04 -17.09
C ARG A 5 7.64 3.69 -15.71
N GLU A 6 7.47 5.01 -15.66
CA GLU A 6 7.20 5.70 -14.39
C GLU A 6 5.85 5.32 -13.79
N ALA A 7 4.82 5.13 -14.62
CA ALA A 7 3.51 4.65 -14.16
C ALA A 7 3.59 3.22 -13.58
N GLU A 8 4.37 2.34 -14.23
CA GLU A 8 4.64 0.99 -13.70
C GLU A 8 5.38 1.05 -12.36
N ASN A 9 6.38 1.93 -12.23
CA ASN A 9 7.07 2.16 -10.96
C ASN A 9 6.12 2.66 -9.88
N TYR A 10 5.18 3.55 -10.23
CA TYR A 10 4.16 4.04 -9.31
C TYR A 10 3.30 2.90 -8.73
N LEU A 11 2.86 1.96 -9.57
CA LEU A 11 2.11 0.78 -9.13
C LEU A 11 2.97 -0.19 -8.30
N ARG A 12 4.27 -0.29 -8.58
CA ARG A 12 5.20 -1.06 -7.74
C ARG A 12 5.34 -0.43 -6.37
N TYR A 13 5.51 0.89 -6.27
CA TYR A 13 5.56 1.59 -5.00
C TYR A 13 4.24 1.51 -4.24
N TYR A 14 3.11 1.54 -4.93
CA TYR A 14 1.79 1.32 -4.32
C TYR A 14 1.73 -0.01 -3.54
N ARG A 15 2.27 -1.10 -4.08
CA ARG A 15 2.44 -2.37 -3.36
C ARG A 15 3.30 -2.20 -2.09
N GLU A 16 4.44 -1.53 -2.20
CA GLU A 16 5.35 -1.31 -1.06
C GLU A 16 4.70 -0.43 0.03
N LEU A 17 3.88 0.55 -0.35
CA LEU A 17 3.12 1.39 0.58
C LEU A 17 2.13 0.55 1.40
N HIS A 18 1.39 -0.35 0.76
CA HIS A 18 0.50 -1.29 1.45
C HIS A 18 1.26 -2.19 2.44
N GLN A 19 2.43 -2.69 2.05
CA GLN A 19 3.29 -3.48 2.93
C GLN A 19 3.82 -2.64 4.12
N SER A 20 4.16 -1.39 3.87
CA SER A 20 4.63 -0.44 4.89
C SER A 20 3.55 -0.18 5.95
N ILE A 21 2.28 -0.04 5.56
CA ILE A 21 1.16 0.05 6.53
C ILE A 21 1.08 -1.20 7.41
N GLY A 22 1.26 -2.38 6.83
CA GLY A 22 1.33 -3.64 7.59
C GLY A 22 2.45 -3.63 8.63
N HIS A 23 3.62 -3.09 8.27
CA HIS A 23 4.73 -2.91 9.21
C HIS A 23 4.42 -1.87 10.29
N ALA A 24 3.84 -0.72 9.92
CA ALA A 24 3.41 0.33 10.84
C ALA A 24 2.47 -0.21 11.92
N ASN A 25 1.46 -0.97 11.50
CA ASN A 25 0.47 -1.58 12.39
C ASN A 25 1.13 -2.56 13.38
N ARG A 26 2.12 -3.34 12.93
CA ARG A 26 2.91 -4.23 13.80
C ARG A 26 3.70 -3.44 14.84
N MET A 27 4.34 -2.33 14.44
CA MET A 27 5.12 -1.49 15.34
C MET A 27 4.23 -0.77 16.37
N ILE A 28 3.11 -0.19 15.94
CA ILE A 28 2.11 0.42 16.82
C ILE A 28 1.61 -0.61 17.83
N SER A 29 1.26 -1.83 17.38
CA SER A 29 0.76 -2.89 18.26
C SER A 29 1.81 -3.39 19.25
N LYS A 30 3.09 -3.41 18.86
CA LYS A 30 4.21 -3.73 19.75
C LYS A 30 4.37 -2.67 20.84
N LEU A 31 4.39 -1.39 20.47
CA LEU A 31 4.53 -0.28 21.42
C LEU A 31 3.35 -0.21 22.39
N LYS A 32 2.11 -0.39 21.91
CA LYS A 32 0.92 -0.47 22.76
C LYS A 32 1.01 -1.58 23.81
N ARG A 33 1.51 -2.76 23.43
CA ARG A 33 1.72 -3.87 24.38
C ARG A 33 2.82 -3.58 25.40
N GLN A 34 3.90 -2.92 24.99
CA GLN A 34 5.01 -2.57 25.88
C GLN A 34 4.66 -1.46 26.88
N GLY A 35 3.73 -0.57 26.52
CA GLY A 35 3.21 0.47 27.40
C GLY A 35 2.00 0.04 28.24
N ALA A 36 1.46 -1.16 28.03
CA ALA A 36 0.36 -1.68 28.84
C ALA A 36 0.87 -2.07 30.23
N PRO A 37 0.15 -1.75 31.32
CA PRO A 37 0.50 -2.24 32.65
C PRO A 37 0.48 -3.77 32.65
N ASN A 38 1.61 -4.39 33.00
CA ASN A 38 1.66 -5.84 33.16
C ASN A 38 0.73 -6.24 34.30
N VAL A 39 -0.15 -7.23 34.09
CA VAL A 39 -0.85 -7.91 35.18
C VAL A 39 0.24 -8.48 36.08
N ILE A 40 0.26 -8.01 37.33
CA ILE A 40 1.30 -8.31 38.31
C ILE A 40 1.38 -9.84 38.47
N SER A 41 2.40 -10.46 37.87
CA SER A 41 2.84 -11.79 38.30
C SER A 41 3.56 -11.57 39.62
N ALA A 42 3.05 -12.19 40.68
CA ALA A 42 3.47 -12.02 42.07
C ALA A 42 4.97 -11.70 42.22
N VAL A 43 5.26 -10.48 42.64
CA VAL A 43 6.62 -10.01 42.93
C VAL A 43 6.95 -10.41 44.36
N ASN A 44 7.94 -11.29 44.54
CA ASN A 44 8.56 -11.50 45.85
C ASN A 44 9.21 -10.17 46.28
N VAL A 45 8.72 -9.62 47.39
CA VAL A 45 9.19 -8.34 47.94
C VAL A 45 10.39 -8.63 48.83
N ASP A 46 11.60 -8.48 48.30
CA ASP A 46 12.79 -8.35 49.15
C ASP A 46 12.95 -6.89 49.60
N VAL A 47 13.16 -6.73 50.91
CA VAL A 47 13.03 -5.49 51.69
C VAL A 47 14.29 -4.62 51.60
N THR A 48 14.77 -4.35 50.39
CA THR A 48 15.80 -3.32 50.17
C THR A 48 15.32 -2.36 49.10
N GLY A 49 14.93 -1.17 49.56
CA GLY A 49 14.30 -0.13 48.77
C GLY A 49 15.16 0.44 47.64
N ILE A 50 14.45 1.15 46.77
CA ILE A 50 14.89 1.83 45.53
C ILE A 50 14.85 0.92 44.29
N HIS A 51 13.63 0.69 43.78
CA HIS A 51 13.43 0.41 42.35
C HIS A 51 13.16 1.72 41.61
N ALA A 52 14.22 2.44 41.24
CA ALA A 52 14.12 3.54 40.29
C ALA A 52 14.06 2.98 38.85
N SER A 53 12.87 2.56 38.40
CA SER A 53 12.68 2.09 37.02
C SER A 53 11.82 3.05 36.18
N LYS A 54 12.51 3.97 35.49
CA LYS A 54 12.29 4.43 34.10
C LYS A 54 11.01 5.25 33.72
N PRO A 55 10.85 6.49 34.20
CA PRO A 55 9.94 7.46 33.56
C PRO A 55 10.38 7.90 32.15
N VAL A 56 11.69 7.86 31.85
CA VAL A 56 12.27 8.25 30.53
C VAL A 56 11.80 7.32 29.39
N ASN A 57 11.46 6.06 29.70
CA ASN A 57 11.06 5.09 28.68
C ASN A 57 9.63 5.37 28.16
N THR A 58 8.71 5.77 29.02
CA THR A 58 7.29 5.98 28.65
C THR A 58 7.11 7.15 27.68
N LEU A 59 7.77 8.29 27.93
CA LEU A 59 7.68 9.45 27.03
C LEU A 59 8.25 9.14 25.64
N ASN A 60 9.39 8.42 25.59
CA ASN A 60 10.00 7.98 24.34
C ASN A 60 9.08 7.00 23.57
N GLN A 61 8.44 6.06 24.26
CA GLN A 61 7.48 5.14 23.66
C GLN A 61 6.26 5.87 23.09
N MET A 62 5.72 6.86 23.81
CA MET A 62 4.61 7.70 23.32
C MET A 62 5.00 8.49 22.07
N TYR A 63 6.18 9.11 22.06
CA TYR A 63 6.69 9.82 20.90
C TYR A 63 6.85 8.90 19.67
N GLN A 64 7.42 7.70 19.87
CA GLN A 64 7.54 6.72 18.80
C GLN A 64 6.17 6.25 18.28
N LEU A 65 5.21 6.01 19.18
CA LEU A 65 3.84 5.66 18.81
C LEU A 65 3.22 6.74 17.92
N GLN A 66 3.34 8.01 18.32
CA GLN A 66 2.87 9.15 17.54
C GLN A 66 3.53 9.18 16.16
N LYS A 67 4.84 9.00 16.07
CA LYS A 67 5.56 8.99 14.78
C LYS A 67 5.12 7.87 13.85
N TRP A 68 4.88 6.67 14.39
CA TRP A 68 4.35 5.56 13.60
C TRP A 68 2.93 5.82 13.12
N GLN A 69 2.09 6.45 13.94
CA GLN A 69 0.74 6.84 13.57
C GLN A 69 0.75 7.91 12.47
N GLU A 70 1.51 8.99 12.65
CA GLU A 70 1.69 10.05 11.64
C GLU A 70 2.19 9.49 10.30
N MET A 71 3.19 8.60 10.34
CA MET A 71 3.71 7.96 9.14
C MET A 71 2.64 7.08 8.48
N LYS A 72 1.91 6.27 9.24
CA LYS A 72 0.83 5.43 8.71
C LYS A 72 -0.24 6.28 8.04
N ASP A 73 -0.68 7.35 8.68
CA ASP A 73 -1.75 8.21 8.17
C ASP A 73 -1.32 8.87 6.85
N ARG A 74 -0.08 9.39 6.79
CA ARG A 74 0.49 9.93 5.55
C ARG A 74 0.60 8.88 4.44
N THR A 75 1.03 7.66 4.77
CA THR A 75 1.09 6.55 3.80
C THR A 75 -0.29 6.20 3.28
N GLN A 76 -1.31 6.18 4.14
CA GLN A 76 -2.69 5.93 3.73
C GLN A 76 -3.19 7.03 2.78
N THR A 77 -2.92 8.30 3.07
CA THR A 77 -3.28 9.40 2.17
C THR A 77 -2.68 9.25 0.77
N GLU A 78 -1.43 8.78 0.65
CA GLU A 78 -0.82 8.54 -0.66
C GLU A 78 -1.42 7.32 -1.37
N ILE A 79 -1.80 6.27 -0.64
CA ILE A 79 -2.55 5.14 -1.17
C ILE A 79 -3.90 5.59 -1.72
N ASP A 80 -4.63 6.42 -0.98
CA ASP A 80 -5.97 6.90 -1.37
C ASP A 80 -5.91 7.71 -2.67
N LYS A 81 -4.89 8.56 -2.84
CA LYS A 81 -4.64 9.29 -4.09
C LYS A 81 -4.42 8.35 -5.27
N ILE A 82 -3.60 7.31 -5.10
CA ILE A 82 -3.35 6.33 -6.16
C ILE A 82 -4.62 5.56 -6.51
N GLU A 83 -5.44 5.23 -5.51
CA GLU A 83 -6.73 4.59 -5.72
C GLU A 83 -7.71 5.48 -6.49
N GLU A 84 -7.75 6.79 -6.20
CA GLU A 84 -8.54 7.75 -6.96
C GLU A 84 -8.16 7.76 -8.44
N GLU A 85 -6.86 7.83 -8.76
CA GLU A 85 -6.35 7.79 -10.14
C GLU A 85 -6.68 6.45 -10.84
N LEU A 86 -6.51 5.33 -10.14
CA LEU A 86 -6.88 3.99 -10.64
C LEU A 86 -8.39 3.84 -10.86
N ASN A 87 -9.22 4.47 -10.04
CA ASN A 87 -10.67 4.49 -10.24
C ASN A 87 -11.05 5.40 -11.42
N GLY A 88 -10.35 6.52 -11.60
CA GLY A 88 -10.57 7.45 -12.70
C GLY A 88 -10.42 6.81 -14.08
N ILE A 89 -9.42 5.93 -14.26
CA ILE A 89 -9.22 5.27 -15.56
C ILE A 89 -10.34 4.28 -15.94
N CYS A 90 -11.16 3.86 -14.98
CA CYS A 90 -12.25 2.89 -15.17
C CYS A 90 -13.59 3.52 -15.57
N GLN A 91 -13.71 4.85 -15.59
CA GLN A 91 -14.99 5.54 -15.79
C GLN A 91 -15.50 5.55 -17.23
N THR A 92 -14.69 5.11 -18.21
CA THR A 92 -15.07 5.09 -19.64
C THR A 92 -15.52 3.69 -20.05
N GLN A 93 -16.54 3.60 -20.90
CA GLN A 93 -17.05 2.34 -21.44
C GLN A 93 -15.92 1.48 -22.03
N GLY A 94 -15.84 0.22 -21.62
CA GLY A 94 -14.81 -0.74 -22.03
C GLY A 94 -13.48 -0.65 -21.26
N CYS A 95 -13.39 0.20 -20.23
CA CYS A 95 -12.22 0.34 -19.36
C CYS A 95 -12.47 -0.16 -17.93
N GLU A 96 -13.62 -0.79 -17.67
CA GLU A 96 -14.09 -1.13 -16.32
C GLU A 96 -13.11 -2.04 -15.58
N MET A 97 -12.41 -2.90 -16.32
CA MET A 97 -11.48 -3.89 -15.76
C MET A 97 -10.03 -3.38 -15.67
N TYR A 98 -9.76 -2.14 -16.07
CA TYR A 98 -8.37 -1.64 -16.17
C TYR A 98 -7.69 -1.56 -14.80
N ARG A 99 -8.40 -1.09 -13.77
CA ARG A 99 -7.90 -1.09 -12.40
C ARG A 99 -7.55 -2.50 -11.95
N ASP A 100 -8.48 -3.44 -12.13
CA ASP A 100 -8.33 -4.82 -11.67
C ASP A 100 -7.15 -5.50 -12.36
N VAL A 101 -7.01 -5.34 -13.67
CA VAL A 101 -5.86 -5.85 -14.42
C VAL A 101 -4.56 -5.25 -13.92
N LEU A 102 -4.47 -3.93 -13.74
CA LEU A 102 -3.25 -3.29 -13.23
C LEU A 102 -2.93 -3.71 -11.79
N PHE A 103 -3.94 -3.83 -10.94
CA PHE A 103 -3.79 -4.24 -9.55
C PHE A 103 -3.28 -5.68 -9.46
N MET A 104 -3.94 -6.64 -10.12
CA MET A 104 -3.50 -8.03 -10.09
C MET A 104 -2.10 -8.20 -10.70
N TRP A 105 -1.78 -7.45 -11.75
CA TRP A 105 -0.51 -7.55 -12.44
C TRP A 105 0.67 -6.96 -11.66
N TYR A 106 0.55 -5.73 -11.18
CA TYR A 106 1.66 -5.00 -10.58
C TYR A 106 1.69 -5.08 -9.05
N VAL A 107 0.52 -5.17 -8.43
CA VAL A 107 0.37 -5.18 -6.96
C VAL A 107 0.40 -6.61 -6.46
N GLU A 108 -0.50 -7.47 -6.94
CA GLU A 108 -0.53 -8.87 -6.51
C GLU A 108 0.57 -9.70 -7.17
N ARG A 109 1.03 -9.32 -8.37
CA ARG A 109 1.96 -10.10 -9.22
C ARG A 109 1.43 -11.48 -9.58
N LYS A 110 0.13 -11.56 -9.88
CA LYS A 110 -0.49 -12.75 -10.47
C LYS A 110 0.04 -12.97 -11.89
N ASP A 111 0.05 -14.23 -12.32
CA ASP A 111 0.33 -14.55 -13.71
C ASP A 111 -0.86 -14.17 -14.62
N LYS A 112 -0.58 -14.18 -15.92
CA LYS A 112 -1.54 -13.72 -16.93
C LYS A 112 -2.80 -14.60 -17.01
N ASP A 113 -2.67 -15.89 -16.72
CA ASP A 113 -3.74 -16.88 -16.91
C ASP A 113 -4.71 -16.78 -15.72
N ASP A 114 -4.17 -16.63 -14.52
CA ASP A 114 -4.93 -16.28 -13.30
C ASP A 114 -5.70 -14.96 -13.46
N ILE A 115 -5.07 -13.94 -14.05
CA ILE A 115 -5.72 -12.66 -14.30
C ILE A 115 -6.86 -12.82 -15.32
N ALA A 116 -6.63 -13.56 -16.41
CA ALA A 116 -7.65 -13.80 -17.42
C ALA A 116 -8.88 -14.50 -16.83
N VAL A 117 -8.67 -15.52 -15.98
CA VAL A 117 -9.76 -16.21 -15.26
C VAL A 117 -10.48 -15.24 -14.32
N ALA A 118 -9.74 -14.45 -13.53
CA ALA A 118 -10.32 -13.54 -12.54
C ALA A 118 -11.21 -12.46 -13.16
N ILE A 119 -10.88 -11.99 -14.37
CA ILE A 119 -11.67 -10.98 -15.07
C ILE A 119 -12.71 -11.59 -16.03
N GLY A 120 -12.91 -12.91 -16.01
CA GLY A 120 -13.87 -13.60 -16.88
C GLY A 120 -13.52 -13.52 -18.37
N TYR A 121 -12.23 -13.33 -18.69
CA TYR A 121 -11.75 -13.24 -20.06
C TYR A 121 -11.78 -14.62 -20.72
N SER A 122 -12.49 -14.77 -21.84
CA SER A 122 -12.44 -16.02 -22.61
C SER A 122 -11.31 -15.97 -23.64
N GLU A 123 -10.60 -17.08 -23.82
CA GLU A 123 -9.53 -17.23 -24.81
C GLU A 123 -9.98 -16.95 -26.26
N THR A 124 -11.29 -17.01 -26.53
CA THR A 124 -11.90 -16.68 -27.82
C THR A 124 -11.98 -15.19 -28.15
N SER A 125 -11.62 -14.31 -27.21
CA SER A 125 -11.64 -12.86 -27.44
C SER A 125 -10.44 -12.41 -28.29
N ARG A 126 -10.66 -11.46 -29.22
CA ARG A 126 -9.63 -10.98 -30.17
C ARG A 126 -8.49 -10.17 -29.54
N SER A 127 -8.64 -9.70 -28.30
CA SER A 127 -7.64 -8.90 -27.59
C SER A 127 -6.93 -9.76 -26.57
N SER A 128 -5.60 -9.67 -26.47
CA SER A 128 -4.89 -10.40 -25.42
C SER A 128 -5.00 -9.66 -24.07
N ILE A 129 -4.77 -10.38 -22.97
CA ILE A 129 -4.64 -9.75 -21.64
C ILE A 129 -3.50 -8.72 -21.61
N TYR A 130 -2.44 -8.95 -22.39
CA TYR A 130 -1.35 -7.99 -22.56
C TYR A 130 -1.82 -6.69 -23.22
N ASP A 131 -2.72 -6.76 -24.19
CA ASP A 131 -3.28 -5.58 -24.84
C ASP A 131 -4.13 -4.76 -23.88
N ILE A 132 -4.92 -5.43 -23.04
CA ILE A 132 -5.73 -4.77 -21.99
C ILE A 132 -4.81 -4.09 -20.99
N ARG A 133 -3.80 -4.80 -20.48
CA ARG A 133 -2.79 -4.24 -19.59
C ARG A 133 -2.08 -3.04 -20.21
N ASN A 134 -1.67 -3.15 -21.48
CA ASN A 134 -0.96 -2.08 -22.19
C ASN A 134 -1.85 -0.84 -22.41
N LYS A 135 -3.14 -1.03 -22.70
CA LYS A 135 -4.11 0.08 -22.78
C LYS A 135 -4.35 0.71 -21.40
N ALA A 136 -4.51 -0.12 -20.37
CA ALA A 136 -4.71 0.32 -19.00
C ALA A 136 -3.52 1.16 -18.49
N ILE A 137 -2.28 0.68 -18.66
CA ILE A 137 -1.09 1.40 -18.18
C ILE A 137 -0.86 2.71 -18.94
N ARG A 138 -1.19 2.77 -20.23
CA ARG A 138 -1.16 4.02 -21.01
C ARG A 138 -2.20 5.01 -20.52
N LYS A 139 -3.42 4.56 -20.23
CA LYS A 139 -4.46 5.42 -19.68
C LYS A 139 -4.08 5.94 -18.29
N PHE A 140 -3.50 5.07 -17.47
CA PHE A 140 -2.99 5.43 -16.14
C PHE A 140 -1.81 6.41 -16.21
N SER A 141 -0.87 6.24 -17.15
CA SER A 141 0.21 7.20 -17.33
C SER A 141 -0.28 8.58 -17.77
N VAL A 142 -1.34 8.64 -18.60
CA VAL A 142 -2.00 9.90 -18.95
C VAL A 142 -2.72 10.53 -17.76
N ALA A 143 -3.38 9.74 -16.91
CA ALA A 143 -3.99 10.26 -15.68
C ALA A 143 -2.94 10.90 -14.76
N LEU A 144 -1.79 10.22 -14.55
CA LEU A 144 -0.73 10.70 -13.68
C LEU A 144 0.07 11.90 -14.22
N PHE A 145 0.38 11.90 -15.53
CA PHE A 145 1.37 12.82 -16.10
C PHE A 145 0.81 13.73 -17.20
N GLY A 146 -0.47 13.58 -17.55
CA GLY A 146 -1.15 14.43 -18.53
C GLY A 146 -0.46 14.45 -19.89
N ILE A 147 -0.20 15.67 -20.40
CA ILE A 147 0.31 15.90 -21.75
C ILE A 147 1.70 15.30 -22.00
N GLU A 148 2.51 15.14 -20.96
CA GLU A 148 3.85 14.55 -21.08
C GLU A 148 3.76 13.04 -21.37
N ALA A 149 2.72 12.35 -20.89
CA ALA A 149 2.46 10.98 -21.28
C ALA A 149 1.95 10.87 -22.72
N LEU A 150 1.08 11.78 -23.16
CA LEU A 150 0.55 11.77 -24.53
C LEU A 150 1.63 11.90 -25.61
N LYS A 151 2.67 12.71 -25.36
CA LYS A 151 3.82 12.87 -26.28
C LYS A 151 4.69 11.61 -26.39
N ALA A 152 4.58 10.69 -25.43
CA ALA A 152 5.42 9.51 -25.29
C ALA A 152 4.73 8.20 -25.70
N ILE A 153 3.45 8.26 -26.09
CA ILE A 153 2.61 7.09 -26.47
C ILE A 153 2.57 6.92 -27.99
#